data_AF-A0A7J4J0R1-F1
#
_entry.id   AF-A0A7J4J0R1-F1
#
_cell.length_a   1.000
_cell.length_b   1.000
_cell.length_c   1.000
_cell.angle_alpha   90.00
_cell.angle_beta   90.00
_cell.angle_gamma   90.00
#
_symmetry.space_group_name_H-M   'P 1'
#
loop_
_entity.id
_entity.type
_entity.pdbx_description
1 polymer ?
#
loop_
_entity_poly.entity_id
_entity_poly.type
_entity_poly.pdbx_seq_one_letter_code
_entity_poly.pdbx_strand_id
1 'polypeptide(L)'
;MTLVEKSLDQMMDEISFTYVALAESWIPERNPESYCVRNVPEYGVYVNLSPRYLERILTAIPSETEIVPDHLLRTVVAQVMENSLTRSHNTDLSLPISVKILAGENGCIIRIRDSGNGFDHQQALQQLRTGGSPQYQGTGMGLLVFNLPLLEVAYEGDGSIINIMIPKDYRAISLEEAWKW
;
A
#
# COMPACT_ATOMS: atom_id res chain seq x y z
N MET A 1 8.38 5.51 13.26
CA MET A 1 7.70 6.33 12.24
C MET A 1 8.05 5.74 10.88
N THR A 2 7.04 5.32 10.14
CA THR A 2 7.15 4.47 8.93
C THR A 2 6.76 5.23 7.67
N LEU A 3 6.04 6.35 7.83
CA LEU A 3 5.73 7.27 6.75
C LEU A 3 6.94 8.17 6.50
N VAL A 4 7.54 8.06 5.33
CA VAL A 4 8.80 8.72 4.98
C VAL A 4 8.60 9.69 3.82
N GLU A 5 9.44 10.72 3.78
CA GLU A 5 9.52 11.69 2.67
C GLU A 5 10.68 11.28 1.74
N LYS A 6 10.60 10.05 1.18
CA LYS A 6 11.57 9.51 0.23
C LYS A 6 10.98 9.46 -1.18
N SER A 7 11.79 9.75 -2.20
CA SER A 7 11.45 9.43 -3.59
C SER A 7 11.62 7.94 -3.86
N LEU A 8 11.02 7.46 -4.95
CA LEU A 8 11.25 6.09 -5.43
C LEU A 8 12.74 5.82 -5.64
N ASP A 9 13.47 6.75 -6.25
CA ASP A 9 14.90 6.59 -6.54
C ASP A 9 15.71 6.38 -5.26
N GLN A 10 15.42 7.15 -4.21
CA GLN A 10 16.06 6.98 -2.90
C GLN A 10 15.78 5.61 -2.30
N MET A 11 14.53 5.14 -2.37
CA MET A 11 14.16 3.81 -1.89
C MET A 11 14.84 2.70 -2.72
N MET A 12 14.94 2.87 -4.04
CA MET A 12 15.60 1.93 -4.96
C MET A 12 17.10 1.82 -4.66
N ASP A 13 17.76 2.93 -4.34
CA ASP A 13 19.16 2.94 -3.91
C ASP A 13 19.34 2.16 -2.60
N GLU A 14 18.45 2.36 -1.62
CA GLU A 14 18.51 1.69 -0.31
C GLU A 14 18.33 0.18 -0.42
N ILE A 15 17.37 -0.30 -1.23
CA ILE A 15 17.21 -1.74 -1.46
C ILE A 15 18.31 -2.33 -2.35
N SER A 16 19.20 -1.50 -2.91
CA SER A 16 20.18 -1.90 -3.94
C SER A 16 19.48 -2.58 -5.11
N PHE A 17 18.59 -1.82 -5.76
CA PHE A 17 17.70 -2.31 -6.81
C PHE A 17 18.46 -3.05 -7.93
N THR A 18 17.89 -4.19 -8.32
CA THR A 18 18.46 -5.06 -9.36
C THR A 18 17.50 -5.25 -10.51
N TYR A 19 16.22 -5.56 -10.24
CA TYR A 19 15.27 -5.89 -11.29
C TYR A 19 13.80 -5.73 -10.85
N VAL A 20 12.89 -5.78 -11.83
CA VAL A 20 11.44 -5.72 -11.62
C VAL A 20 10.87 -7.14 -11.55
N ALA A 21 10.40 -7.57 -10.38
CA ALA A 21 9.84 -8.90 -10.14
C ALA A 21 8.39 -9.04 -10.60
N LEU A 22 7.62 -7.94 -10.51
CA LEU A 22 6.25 -7.85 -11.00
C LEU A 22 6.05 -6.49 -11.66
N ALA A 23 5.38 -6.47 -12.80
CA ALA A 23 4.86 -5.25 -13.40
C ALA A 23 3.54 -5.54 -14.09
N GLU A 24 2.46 -5.10 -13.46
CA GLU A 24 1.12 -5.30 -13.98
C GLU A 24 0.33 -4.00 -13.95
N SER A 25 -0.56 -3.87 -14.92
CA SER A 25 -1.61 -2.86 -14.90
C SER A 25 -2.90 -3.54 -15.28
N TRP A 26 -3.96 -3.22 -14.55
CA TRP A 26 -5.25 -3.84 -14.70
C TRP A 26 -6.35 -2.80 -14.54
N ILE A 27 -7.47 -3.08 -15.19
CA ILE A 27 -8.70 -2.31 -15.07
C ILE A 27 -9.66 -3.17 -14.25
N PRO A 28 -10.14 -2.69 -13.08
CA PRO A 28 -10.94 -3.51 -12.19
C PRO A 28 -12.17 -4.14 -12.82
N GLU A 29 -12.99 -3.37 -13.54
CA GLU A 29 -14.20 -3.88 -14.21
C GLU A 29 -13.93 -5.05 -15.18
N ARG A 30 -12.70 -5.22 -15.68
CA ARG A 30 -12.31 -6.31 -16.60
C ARG A 30 -11.87 -7.58 -15.88
N ASN A 31 -11.69 -7.53 -14.56
CA ASN A 31 -11.24 -8.64 -13.72
C ASN A 31 -12.12 -8.69 -12.45
N PRO A 32 -13.43 -8.96 -12.56
CA PRO A 32 -14.36 -8.92 -11.43
C PRO A 32 -14.04 -9.92 -10.31
N GLU A 33 -13.21 -10.93 -10.57
CA GLU A 33 -12.75 -11.91 -9.60
C GLU A 33 -11.69 -11.37 -8.63
N SER A 34 -11.09 -10.22 -8.91
CA SER A 34 -10.00 -9.67 -8.10
C SER A 34 -10.47 -8.73 -6.99
N TYR A 35 -11.76 -8.42 -6.89
CA TYR A 35 -12.34 -7.57 -5.85
C TYR A 35 -13.75 -8.02 -5.42
N CYS A 36 -14.27 -7.41 -4.37
CA CYS A 36 -15.65 -7.59 -3.91
C CYS A 36 -16.25 -6.23 -3.55
N VAL A 37 -17.46 -5.94 -4.05
CA VAL A 37 -18.20 -4.72 -3.71
C VAL A 37 -19.06 -4.99 -2.47
N ARG A 38 -18.86 -4.18 -1.43
CA ARG A 38 -19.64 -4.20 -0.20
C ARG A 38 -20.39 -2.89 -0.03
N ASN A 39 -21.72 -2.99 0.09
CA ASN A 39 -22.56 -1.85 0.45
C ASN A 39 -22.72 -1.81 1.97
N VAL A 40 -22.25 -0.73 2.59
CA VAL A 40 -22.38 -0.50 4.02
C VAL A 40 -23.39 0.62 4.25
N PRO A 41 -24.56 0.33 4.86
CA PRO A 41 -25.69 1.26 4.93
C PRO A 41 -25.38 2.68 5.44
N GLU A 42 -24.36 2.83 6.28
CA GLU A 42 -23.97 4.10 6.90
C GLU A 42 -22.72 4.74 6.26
N TYR A 43 -21.94 3.96 5.52
CA TYR A 43 -20.60 4.36 5.06
C TYR A 43 -20.44 4.33 3.53
N GLY A 44 -21.45 3.88 2.80
CA GLY A 44 -21.46 3.84 1.33
C GLY A 44 -20.88 2.55 0.75
N VAL A 45 -20.38 2.66 -0.48
CA VAL A 45 -19.81 1.54 -1.24
C VAL A 45 -18.33 1.39 -0.90
N TYR A 46 -17.90 0.18 -0.56
CA TYR A 46 -16.50 -0.20 -0.38
C TYR A 46 -16.13 -1.28 -1.37
N VAL A 47 -14.93 -1.19 -1.91
CA VAL A 47 -14.38 -2.18 -2.83
C VAL A 47 -13.21 -2.85 -2.14
N ASN A 48 -13.41 -4.09 -1.71
CA ASN A 48 -12.41 -4.89 -1.04
C ASN A 48 -11.56 -5.65 -2.05
N LEU A 49 -10.26 -5.79 -1.79
CA LEU A 49 -9.39 -6.60 -2.62
C LEU A 49 -9.71 -8.08 -2.39
N SER A 50 -9.76 -8.88 -3.46
CA SER A 50 -9.91 -10.32 -3.29
C SER A 50 -8.65 -10.90 -2.62
N PRO A 51 -8.81 -11.89 -1.70
CA PRO A 51 -7.67 -12.58 -1.11
C PRO A 51 -6.76 -13.21 -2.17
N ARG A 52 -7.34 -13.74 -3.27
CA ARG A 52 -6.57 -14.37 -4.35
C ARG A 52 -5.64 -13.39 -5.07
N TYR A 53 -6.11 -12.18 -5.34
CA TYR A 53 -5.30 -11.16 -5.98
C TYR A 53 -4.23 -10.62 -5.03
N LEU A 54 -4.55 -10.48 -3.74
CA LEU A 54 -3.57 -10.15 -2.71
C LEU A 54 -2.44 -11.22 -2.65
N GLU A 55 -2.79 -12.51 -2.61
CA GLU A 55 -1.77 -13.58 -2.65
C GLU A 55 -0.91 -13.50 -3.90
N ARG A 56 -1.49 -13.22 -5.07
CA ARG A 56 -0.73 -13.08 -6.31
C ARG A 56 0.32 -11.97 -6.22
N ILE A 57 -0.01 -10.81 -5.64
CA ILE A 57 0.97 -9.74 -5.41
C ILE A 57 2.05 -10.22 -4.44
N LEU A 58 1.67 -10.78 -3.29
CA LEU A 58 2.61 -11.13 -2.23
C LEU A 58 3.53 -12.31 -2.61
N THR A 59 3.05 -13.26 -3.40
CA THR A 59 3.85 -14.39 -3.92
C THR A 59 4.81 -13.99 -5.02
N ALA A 60 4.65 -12.80 -5.62
CA ALA A 60 5.59 -12.23 -6.57
C ALA A 60 6.77 -11.52 -5.89
N ILE A 61 6.79 -11.44 -4.56
CA ILE A 61 7.99 -11.05 -3.80
C ILE A 61 9.04 -12.16 -3.97
N PRO A 62 10.22 -11.86 -4.54
CA PRO A 62 11.21 -12.90 -4.83
C PRO A 62 11.79 -13.53 -3.57
N SER A 63 12.00 -14.84 -3.60
CA SER A 63 12.52 -15.59 -2.45
C SER A 63 13.91 -15.15 -1.99
N GLU A 64 14.74 -14.62 -2.89
CA GLU A 64 16.08 -14.10 -2.60
C GLU A 64 16.08 -12.83 -1.76
N THR A 65 14.93 -12.15 -1.64
CA THR A 65 14.77 -11.03 -0.70
C THR A 65 14.66 -11.50 0.74
N GLU A 66 14.47 -12.82 0.97
CA GLU A 66 14.24 -13.45 2.28
C GLU A 66 12.98 -12.94 3.03
N ILE A 67 12.18 -12.11 2.38
CA ILE A 67 10.93 -11.55 2.93
C ILE A 67 9.85 -12.63 2.91
N VAL A 68 9.25 -12.89 4.08
CA VAL A 68 8.09 -13.76 4.23
C VAL A 68 6.85 -12.90 4.52
N PRO A 69 5.86 -12.84 3.62
CA PRO A 69 4.67 -12.01 3.82
C PRO A 69 3.81 -12.46 5.00
N ASP A 70 3.80 -11.66 6.06
CA ASP A 70 3.01 -11.89 7.27
C ASP A 70 1.67 -11.13 7.24
N HIS A 71 0.92 -11.21 8.34
CA HIS A 71 -0.37 -10.53 8.45
C HIS A 71 -0.26 -9.00 8.34
N LEU A 72 0.82 -8.41 8.86
CA LEU A 72 1.03 -6.97 8.80
C LEU A 72 1.19 -6.51 7.35
N LEU A 73 2.10 -7.13 6.59
CA LEU A 73 2.33 -6.77 5.20
C LEU A 73 1.06 -7.00 4.35
N ARG A 74 0.35 -8.10 4.59
CA ARG A 74 -0.96 -8.39 3.97
C ARG A 74 -1.96 -7.26 4.20
N THR A 75 -2.04 -6.78 5.44
CA THR A 75 -2.97 -5.71 5.83
C THR A 75 -2.61 -4.40 5.15
N VAL A 76 -1.33 -4.03 5.13
CA VAL A 76 -0.86 -2.79 4.50
C VAL A 76 -1.16 -2.80 3.00
N VAL A 77 -0.77 -3.86 2.28
CA VAL A 77 -0.98 -3.96 0.84
C VAL A 77 -2.48 -3.96 0.49
N ALA A 78 -3.29 -4.70 1.24
CA ALA A 78 -4.74 -4.70 1.06
C ALA A 78 -5.33 -3.30 1.25
N GLN A 79 -4.97 -2.62 2.34
CA GLN A 79 -5.49 -1.28 2.63
C GLN A 79 -5.09 -0.24 1.57
N VAL A 80 -3.86 -0.31 1.04
CA VAL A 80 -3.45 0.57 -0.05
C VAL A 80 -4.29 0.32 -1.30
N MET A 81 -4.44 -0.93 -1.72
CA MET A 81 -5.23 -1.28 -2.90
C MET A 81 -6.72 -0.93 -2.75
N GLU A 82 -7.30 -1.17 -1.58
CA GLU A 82 -8.70 -0.85 -1.27
C GLU A 82 -8.96 0.66 -1.24
N ASN A 83 -7.98 1.45 -0.78
CA ASN A 83 -8.03 2.90 -0.86
C ASN A 83 -7.96 3.40 -2.31
N SER A 84 -7.12 2.81 -3.16
CA SER A 84 -7.10 3.15 -4.59
C SER A 84 -8.45 2.85 -5.25
N LEU A 85 -9.02 1.65 -5.02
CA LEU A 85 -10.30 1.23 -5.59
C LEU A 85 -11.50 2.04 -5.08
N THR A 86 -11.52 2.35 -3.78
CA THR A 86 -12.69 2.96 -3.13
C THR A 86 -12.62 4.48 -3.15
N ARG A 87 -11.48 5.04 -2.72
CA ARG A 87 -11.33 6.49 -2.46
C ARG A 87 -10.79 7.20 -3.69
N SER A 88 -9.64 6.77 -4.20
CA SER A 88 -8.96 7.49 -5.29
C SER A 88 -9.78 7.48 -6.57
N HIS A 89 -10.36 6.33 -6.90
CA HIS A 89 -11.25 6.17 -8.05
C HIS A 89 -12.71 6.56 -7.76
N ASN A 90 -13.06 6.93 -6.52
CA ASN A 90 -14.45 7.14 -6.12
C ASN A 90 -15.35 5.98 -6.57
N THR A 91 -14.86 4.74 -6.42
CA THR A 91 -15.50 3.50 -6.89
C THR A 91 -15.72 3.37 -8.41
N ASP A 92 -15.10 4.21 -9.25
CA ASP A 92 -15.06 4.03 -10.69
C ASP A 92 -14.08 2.91 -11.08
N LEU A 93 -14.64 1.72 -11.27
CA LEU A 93 -13.89 0.50 -11.57
C LEU A 93 -13.36 0.44 -13.01
N SER A 94 -13.65 1.43 -13.86
CA SER A 94 -13.09 1.54 -15.22
C SER A 94 -11.68 2.12 -15.23
N LEU A 95 -11.26 2.72 -14.12
CA LEU A 95 -9.98 3.39 -13.99
C LEU A 95 -8.84 2.39 -13.68
N PRO A 96 -7.67 2.52 -14.32
CA PRO A 96 -6.60 1.54 -14.16
C PRO A 96 -5.86 1.69 -12.81
N ILE A 97 -5.42 0.55 -12.30
CA ILE A 97 -4.43 0.44 -11.21
C ILE A 97 -3.21 -0.29 -11.76
N SER A 98 -2.02 0.14 -11.34
CA SER A 98 -0.77 -0.54 -11.65
C SER A 98 -0.04 -0.93 -10.37
N VAL A 99 0.54 -2.13 -10.39
CA VAL A 99 1.34 -2.68 -9.29
C VAL A 99 2.69 -3.09 -9.85
N LYS A 100 3.76 -2.68 -9.17
CA LYS A 100 5.12 -3.12 -9.47
C LYS A 100 5.79 -3.63 -8.20
N ILE A 101 6.59 -4.68 -8.34
CA ILE A 101 7.51 -5.12 -7.30
C ILE A 101 8.92 -4.92 -7.83
N LEU A 102 9.66 -4.04 -7.18
CA LEU A 102 11.06 -3.72 -7.47
C LEU A 102 11.91 -4.44 -6.43
N ALA A 103 12.82 -5.30 -6.87
CA ALA A 103 13.62 -6.13 -5.98
C ALA A 103 15.10 -5.75 -6.06
N GLY A 104 15.77 -5.81 -4.92
CA GLY A 104 17.20 -5.59 -4.78
C GLY A 104 17.79 -6.47 -3.68
N GLU A 105 19.09 -6.36 -3.47
CA GLU A 105 19.82 -7.21 -2.51
C GLU A 105 19.38 -6.97 -1.06
N ASN A 106 18.89 -5.77 -0.73
CA ASN A 106 18.54 -5.35 0.62
C ASN A 106 17.02 -5.25 0.87
N GLY A 107 16.19 -5.75 -0.05
CA GLY A 107 14.73 -5.80 0.14
C GLY A 107 13.94 -5.64 -1.15
N CYS A 108 12.68 -5.21 -1.01
CA CYS A 108 11.84 -4.90 -2.16
C CYS A 108 10.93 -3.69 -1.91
N ILE A 109 10.41 -3.12 -3.00
CA ILE A 109 9.42 -2.06 -2.99
C ILE A 109 8.18 -2.54 -3.74
N ILE A 110 7.03 -2.51 -3.08
CA ILE A 110 5.72 -2.65 -3.73
C ILE A 110 5.23 -1.24 -4.07
N ARG A 111 5.22 -0.92 -5.37
CA ARG A 111 4.71 0.35 -5.88
C ARG A 111 3.30 0.15 -6.43
N ILE A 112 2.34 0.88 -5.88
CA ILE A 112 0.95 0.91 -6.32
C ILE A 112 0.67 2.31 -6.85
N ARG A 113 0.14 2.39 -8.07
CA ARG A 113 -0.27 3.64 -8.69
C ARG A 113 -1.68 3.48 -9.23
N ASP A 114 -2.53 4.44 -8.88
CA ASP A 114 -3.84 4.60 -9.48
C ASP A 114 -3.91 5.87 -10.33
N SER A 115 -5.03 6.05 -11.01
CA SER A 115 -5.30 7.19 -11.90
C SER A 115 -6.27 8.20 -11.29
N GLY A 116 -6.50 8.15 -9.98
CA GLY A 116 -7.32 9.16 -9.30
C GLY A 116 -6.55 10.48 -9.14
N ASN A 117 -7.24 11.46 -8.56
CA ASN A 117 -6.68 12.80 -8.36
C ASN A 117 -5.70 12.88 -7.18
N GLY A 118 -5.53 11.79 -6.43
CA GLY A 118 -4.70 11.76 -5.24
C GLY A 118 -5.28 12.59 -4.08
N PHE A 119 -4.42 12.95 -3.14
CA PHE A 119 -4.71 13.79 -1.97
C PHE A 119 -3.46 14.53 -1.48
N ASP A 120 -3.67 15.61 -0.73
CA ASP A 120 -2.58 16.32 -0.05
C ASP A 120 -2.04 15.47 1.12
N HIS A 121 -1.14 14.56 0.79
CA HIS A 121 -0.50 13.66 1.74
C HIS A 121 0.42 14.40 2.70
N GLN A 122 1.02 15.53 2.30
CA GLN A 122 1.85 16.33 3.19
C GLN A 122 1.03 16.92 4.33
N GLN A 123 -0.13 17.50 4.01
CA GLN A 123 -1.08 17.97 5.01
C GLN A 123 -1.60 16.82 5.89
N ALA A 124 -1.94 15.68 5.29
CA ALA A 124 -2.43 14.52 6.05
C ALA A 124 -1.39 13.99 7.05
N LEU A 125 -0.13 13.89 6.64
CA LEU A 125 0.99 13.48 7.48
C LEU A 125 1.25 14.49 8.59
N GLN A 126 1.17 15.79 8.29
CA GLN A 126 1.30 16.83 9.31
C GLN A 126 0.22 16.71 10.38
N GLN A 127 -1.04 16.50 9.98
CA GLN A 127 -2.16 16.32 10.92
C GLN A 127 -1.91 15.14 11.86
N LEU A 128 -1.46 14.00 11.33
CA LEU A 128 -1.09 12.83 12.14
C LEU A 128 0.04 13.11 13.13
N ARG A 129 1.13 13.75 12.67
CA ARG A 129 2.28 14.12 13.52
C ARG A 129 1.88 15.05 14.66
N THR A 130 0.90 15.93 14.44
CA THR A 130 0.40 16.87 15.46
C THR A 130 -0.67 16.29 16.40
N GLY A 131 -0.97 14.98 16.32
CA GLY A 131 -2.01 14.35 17.15
C GLY A 131 -3.44 14.70 16.72
N GLY A 132 -3.63 15.12 15.46
CA GLY A 132 -4.94 15.28 14.85
C GLY A 132 -5.68 13.95 14.69
N SER A 133 -6.91 14.01 14.17
CA SER A 133 -7.70 12.79 13.95
C SER A 133 -6.90 11.80 13.10
N PRO A 134 -6.79 10.53 13.53
CA PRO A 134 -6.11 9.51 12.74
C PRO A 134 -6.88 9.13 11.46
N GLN A 135 -8.13 9.57 11.36
CA GLN A 135 -9.00 9.30 10.25
C GLN A 135 -8.85 10.38 9.18
N TYR A 136 -8.30 10.00 8.03
CA TYR A 136 -8.30 10.87 6.85
C TYR A 136 -9.53 10.51 5.99
N GLN A 137 -10.40 11.49 5.75
CA GLN A 137 -11.68 11.36 5.03
C GLN A 137 -12.62 10.26 5.57
N GLY A 138 -13.28 10.52 6.71
CA GLY A 138 -14.35 9.67 7.25
C GLY A 138 -13.83 8.56 8.16
N THR A 139 -13.93 7.30 7.75
CA THR A 139 -13.48 6.12 8.55
C THR A 139 -12.10 5.60 8.14
N GLY A 140 -11.35 6.34 7.31
CA GLY A 140 -10.09 5.90 6.73
C GLY A 140 -8.98 5.71 7.77
N MET A 141 -8.72 4.46 8.18
CA MET A 141 -7.64 4.09 9.10
C MET A 141 -6.31 3.79 8.39
N GLY A 142 -6.25 3.93 7.06
CA GLY A 142 -5.09 3.56 6.24
C GLY A 142 -3.79 4.19 6.75
N LEU A 143 -3.79 5.50 7.00
CA LEU A 143 -2.58 6.21 7.45
C LEU A 143 -2.08 5.75 8.84
N LEU A 144 -2.96 5.26 9.72
CA LEU A 144 -2.52 4.63 10.97
C LEU A 144 -1.84 3.29 10.73
N VAL A 145 -2.44 2.46 9.87
CA VAL A 145 -1.88 1.15 9.49
C VAL A 145 -0.52 1.34 8.80
N PHE A 146 -0.33 2.45 8.09
CA PHE A 146 0.91 2.75 7.38
C PHE A 146 2.00 3.36 8.26
N ASN A 147 1.74 3.65 9.55
CA ASN A 147 2.75 4.19 10.48
C ASN A 147 3.40 3.12 11.39
N LEU A 148 3.36 1.84 11.01
CA LEU A 148 3.85 0.72 11.84
C LEU A 148 5.34 0.42 11.61
N PRO A 149 6.17 0.24 12.66
CA PRO A 149 7.64 0.45 12.67
C PRO A 149 8.53 -0.53 11.86
N LEU A 150 7.99 -1.25 10.88
CA LEU A 150 8.72 -2.31 10.16
C LEU A 150 8.81 -2.13 8.64
N LEU A 151 8.12 -1.13 8.12
CA LEU A 151 8.06 -0.84 6.70
C LEU A 151 8.50 0.61 6.48
N GLU A 152 8.63 1.01 5.24
CA GLU A 152 8.58 2.43 4.91
C GLU A 152 7.53 2.67 3.83
N VAL A 153 6.68 3.67 4.05
CA VAL A 153 5.62 4.05 3.11
C VAL A 153 5.87 5.48 2.66
N ALA A 154 6.06 5.65 1.36
CA ALA A 154 6.25 6.95 0.73
C ALA A 154 5.14 7.22 -0.30
N TYR A 155 4.75 8.47 -0.42
CA TYR A 155 3.77 8.94 -1.40
C TYR A 155 4.46 9.75 -2.49
N GLU A 156 3.97 9.62 -3.73
CA GLU A 156 4.36 10.44 -4.88
C GLU A 156 3.11 10.81 -5.69
N GLY A 157 3.27 11.69 -6.69
CA GLY A 157 2.20 12.04 -7.63
C GLY A 157 0.95 12.56 -6.92
N ASP A 158 1.14 13.48 -5.97
CA ASP A 158 0.08 14.04 -5.13
C ASP A 158 -0.77 12.95 -4.44
N GLY A 159 -0.14 11.85 -4.00
CA GLY A 159 -0.81 10.78 -3.25
C GLY A 159 -1.49 9.70 -4.11
N SER A 160 -1.44 9.81 -5.45
CA SER A 160 -1.93 8.76 -6.37
C SER A 160 -0.94 7.59 -6.56
N ILE A 161 0.27 7.72 -6.00
CA ILE A 161 1.34 6.73 -6.05
C ILE A 161 1.81 6.46 -4.63
N ILE A 162 1.88 5.18 -4.27
CA ILE A 162 2.32 4.70 -2.97
C ILE A 162 3.44 3.70 -3.19
N ASN A 163 4.55 3.88 -2.46
CA ASN A 163 5.69 2.98 -2.43
C ASN A 163 5.79 2.39 -1.03
N ILE A 164 5.74 1.06 -0.94
CA ILE A 164 5.92 0.31 0.32
C ILE A 164 7.26 -0.39 0.22
N MET A 165 8.29 0.12 0.91
CA MET A 165 9.57 -0.56 1.04
C MET A 165 9.52 -1.56 2.20
N ILE A 166 9.97 -2.76 1.90
CA ILE A 166 10.11 -3.86 2.84
C ILE A 166 11.60 -4.21 2.87
N PRO A 167 12.31 -3.92 3.97
CA PRO A 167 13.72 -4.21 4.06
C PRO A 167 13.95 -5.72 4.22
N LYS A 168 15.14 -6.21 3.84
CA LYS A 168 15.50 -7.63 3.94
C LYS A 168 15.46 -8.17 5.37
N ASP A 169 15.72 -7.32 6.37
CA ASP A 169 15.63 -7.68 7.78
C ASP A 169 14.20 -7.56 8.34
N TYR A 170 13.19 -7.37 7.48
CA TYR A 170 11.79 -7.46 7.85
C TYR A 170 11.51 -8.78 8.55
N ARG A 171 11.09 -8.70 9.82
CA ARG A 171 10.64 -9.84 10.60
C ARG A 171 9.24 -9.60 11.10
N ALA A 172 8.41 -10.63 10.98
CA ALA A 172 7.07 -10.61 11.54
C ALA A 172 7.15 -10.33 13.05
N ILE A 173 6.48 -9.26 13.47
CA ILE A 173 6.17 -9.00 14.87
C ILE A 173 4.67 -9.21 15.06
N SER A 174 4.26 -9.54 16.28
CA SER A 174 2.83 -9.57 16.59
C SER A 174 2.22 -8.17 16.41
N LEU A 175 0.93 -8.09 16.03
CA LEU A 175 0.23 -6.80 15.97
C LEU A 175 0.30 -6.06 17.32
N GLU A 176 0.23 -6.79 18.44
CA GLU A 176 0.39 -6.22 19.77
C GLU A 176 1.76 -5.57 20.00
N GLU A 177 2.82 -6.09 19.39
CA GLU A 177 4.15 -5.48 19.41
C GLU A 177 4.21 -4.27 18.49
N ALA A 178 3.54 -4.32 17.33
CA ALA A 178 3.50 -3.22 16.38
C ALA A 178 2.82 -1.96 16.95
N TRP A 179 1.80 -2.12 17.81
CA TRP A 179 1.07 -1.02 18.45
C TRP A 179 1.73 -0.44 19.71
N LYS A 180 2.85 -1.01 20.19
CA LYS A 180 3.59 -0.50 21.37
C LYS A 180 4.58 0.62 21.03
N TRP A 181 4.71 0.98 19.75
CA TRP A 181 5.62 2.00 19.21
C TRP A 181 4.83 3.18 18.63
#